data_AF-A0A2E4QSD5-F1
#
_entry.id   AF-A0A2E4QSD5-F1
#
_cell.length_a   1.000
_cell.length_b   1.000
_cell.length_c   1.000
_cell.angle_alpha   90.00
_cell.angle_beta   90.00
_cell.angle_gamma   90.00
#
_symmetry.space_group_name_H-M   'P 1'
#
loop_
_entity.id
_entity.type
_entity.pdbx_description
1 polymer ?
#
loop_
_entity_poly.entity_id
_entity_poly.type
_entity_poly.pdbx_seq_one_letter_code
_entity_poly.pdbx_strand_id
1 'polypeptide(L)'
;MNWVLALFAFAGVMAVMSTVVSVCVEAIHKVFGLRGRGLQDMLTALHDDVIAPIDPNLPDVTRPIPGPSSKYAKSFAKEMTRSPSYGSTSKYRHLANIPLLGLLSRRFQNLTKLQFVEQLPRTAFGQSLAGKPREEVRHTLNRVVYEFDRFGSGQTDFFRARAKILTTLVALVIVVMGNFNALTLYQHLATNDDTVTSIQNLINNDAAMISSVVEQRRASIQAMADGGEVASEQLVAEVAAQLRDMSELGFPVGRQFFPYCSVPTNPGCSVEPAFSPVPLFPMPGTGHWYVSEAIPRMFTPEGFQWFIGMVATAGLIGLGSPFWFTLFKSMAGLVVRSQALTGNAKSAGAAVSGPALAPGELRRPKQPNPSLATPGDEPDLDVLTDAFLIVSGKDTGAAPVGRRLGAASADLTGDAPITAPVASIAPIASSSFVSADELGAPASNVRNGTDAPLSIRHLRS
;
A
#
# COMPACT_ATOMS: atom_id res chain seq x y z
N MET A 1 -23.92 -28.06 11.89
CA MET A 1 -22.50 -27.74 12.19
C MET A 1 -21.84 -26.93 11.07
N ASN A 2 -22.41 -26.89 9.86
CA ASN A 2 -21.77 -26.29 8.67
C ASN A 2 -21.72 -24.75 8.68
N TRP A 3 -22.53 -24.08 9.50
CA TRP A 3 -22.56 -22.61 9.55
C TRP A 3 -21.25 -21.97 10.06
N VAL A 4 -20.53 -22.62 11.00
CA VAL A 4 -19.22 -22.12 11.48
C VAL A 4 -18.16 -22.24 10.38
N LEU A 5 -18.16 -23.37 9.68
CA LEU A 5 -17.24 -23.63 8.57
C LEU A 5 -17.53 -22.71 7.37
N ALA A 6 -18.81 -22.47 7.08
CA ALA A 6 -19.24 -21.51 6.08
C ALA A 6 -18.80 -20.08 6.45
N LEU A 7 -18.94 -19.69 7.72
CA LEU A 7 -18.47 -18.38 8.20
C LEU A 7 -16.95 -18.24 8.08
N PHE A 8 -16.20 -19.31 8.36
CA PHE A 8 -14.74 -19.34 8.20
C PHE A 8 -14.33 -19.20 6.72
N ALA A 9 -14.93 -19.98 5.82
CA ALA A 9 -14.70 -19.88 4.38
C ALA A 9 -15.08 -18.49 3.85
N PHE A 10 -16.23 -17.96 4.28
CA PHE A 10 -16.69 -16.62 3.95
C PHE A 10 -15.69 -15.54 4.38
N ALA A 11 -15.18 -15.60 5.63
CA ALA A 11 -14.17 -14.65 6.10
C ALA A 11 -12.88 -14.72 5.26
N GLY A 12 -12.47 -15.91 4.82
CA GLY A 12 -11.34 -16.09 3.90
C GLY A 12 -11.57 -15.40 2.56
N VAL A 13 -12.71 -15.64 1.92
CA VAL A 13 -13.08 -14.99 0.64
C VAL A 13 -13.14 -13.46 0.79
N MET A 14 -13.75 -12.97 1.87
CA MET A 14 -13.84 -11.53 2.12
C MET A 14 -12.47 -10.89 2.39
N ALA A 15 -11.56 -11.59 3.06
CA ALA A 15 -10.19 -11.14 3.25
C ALA A 15 -9.47 -10.97 1.91
N VAL A 16 -9.59 -11.97 1.03
CA VAL A 16 -9.02 -11.95 -0.32
C VAL A 16 -9.61 -10.78 -1.12
N MET A 17 -10.93 -10.64 -1.19
CA MET A 17 -11.58 -9.53 -1.90
C MET A 17 -11.16 -8.15 -1.34
N SER A 18 -11.00 -8.03 -0.03
CA SER A 18 -10.54 -6.79 0.59
C SER A 18 -9.08 -6.45 0.27
N THR A 19 -8.23 -7.47 0.09
CA THR A 19 -6.87 -7.23 -0.42
C THR A 19 -6.89 -6.71 -1.85
N VAL A 20 -7.69 -7.30 -2.73
CA VAL A 20 -7.86 -6.83 -4.12
C VAL A 20 -8.27 -5.36 -4.16
N VAL A 21 -9.31 -4.98 -3.42
CA VAL A 21 -9.77 -3.58 -3.37
C VAL A 21 -8.67 -2.66 -2.85
N SER A 22 -7.96 -3.05 -1.79
CA SER A 22 -6.88 -2.24 -1.21
C SER A 22 -5.79 -1.94 -2.24
N VAL A 23 -5.48 -2.93 -3.08
CA VAL A 23 -4.49 -2.81 -4.16
C VAL A 23 -4.99 -1.89 -5.27
N CYS A 24 -6.25 -2.02 -5.69
CA CYS A 24 -6.85 -1.12 -6.67
C CYS A 24 -6.84 0.33 -6.18
N VAL A 25 -7.16 0.57 -4.90
CA VAL A 25 -7.12 1.91 -4.28
C VAL A 25 -5.70 2.46 -4.26
N GLU A 26 -4.70 1.64 -3.94
CA GLU A 26 -3.31 2.05 -3.98
C GLU A 26 -2.86 2.43 -5.40
N ALA A 27 -3.22 1.62 -6.40
CA ALA A 27 -2.96 1.92 -7.80
C ALA A 27 -3.60 3.26 -8.21
N ILE A 28 -4.86 3.49 -7.86
CA ILE A 28 -5.59 4.74 -8.10
C ILE A 28 -4.86 5.92 -7.44
N HIS A 29 -4.49 5.81 -6.16
CA HIS A 29 -3.77 6.85 -5.44
C HIS A 29 -2.43 7.20 -6.07
N LYS A 30 -1.71 6.20 -6.58
CA LYS A 30 -0.42 6.39 -7.27
C LYS A 30 -0.60 7.05 -8.63
N VAL A 31 -1.55 6.57 -9.44
CA VAL A 31 -1.87 7.13 -10.76
C VAL A 31 -2.26 8.61 -10.64
N PHE A 32 -3.06 8.98 -9.65
CA PHE A 32 -3.47 10.36 -9.43
C PHE A 32 -2.48 11.21 -8.62
N GLY A 33 -1.39 10.63 -8.11
CA GLY A 33 -0.39 11.35 -7.31
C GLY A 33 -0.97 12.04 -6.08
N LEU A 34 -2.07 11.54 -5.50
CA LEU A 34 -2.84 12.24 -4.47
C LEU A 34 -2.01 12.54 -3.22
N ARG A 35 -1.10 11.63 -2.84
CA ARG A 35 -0.18 11.82 -1.71
C ARG A 35 0.78 12.98 -1.94
N GLY A 36 1.39 13.04 -3.12
CA GLY A 36 2.30 14.13 -3.48
C GLY A 36 1.59 15.48 -3.49
N ARG A 37 0.33 15.52 -3.94
CA ARG A 37 -0.48 16.74 -3.91
C ARG A 37 -0.78 17.21 -2.49
N GLY A 38 -1.23 16.32 -1.60
CA GLY A 38 -1.49 16.76 -0.22
C GLY A 38 -0.23 17.10 0.58
N LEU A 39 0.91 16.48 0.29
CA LEU A 39 2.19 16.95 0.85
C LEU A 39 2.52 18.38 0.39
N GLN A 40 2.27 18.70 -0.88
CA GLN A 40 2.44 20.06 -1.39
C GLN A 40 1.48 21.05 -0.73
N ASP A 41 0.20 20.69 -0.59
CA ASP A 41 -0.80 21.52 0.10
C ASP A 41 -0.43 21.73 1.58
N MET A 42 0.08 20.69 2.25
CA MET A 42 0.59 20.75 3.62
C MET A 42 1.77 21.71 3.77
N LEU A 43 2.79 21.57 2.92
CA LEU A 43 3.99 22.42 2.95
C LEU A 43 3.66 23.88 2.59
N THR A 44 2.67 24.06 1.74
CA THR A 44 2.13 25.37 1.39
C THR A 44 1.48 26.03 2.61
N ALA A 45 0.64 25.30 3.35
CA ALA A 45 0.04 25.78 4.59
C ALA A 45 1.10 26.06 5.67
N LEU A 46 2.08 25.16 5.85
CA LEU A 46 3.20 25.37 6.77
C LEU A 46 3.97 26.65 6.44
N HIS A 47 4.20 26.92 5.15
CA HIS A 47 4.88 28.13 4.73
C HIS A 47 4.07 29.38 5.10
N ASP A 48 2.81 29.43 4.68
CA ASP A 48 1.95 30.61 4.86
C ASP A 48 1.66 30.88 6.36
N ASP A 49 1.45 29.84 7.17
CA ASP A 49 1.04 29.97 8.57
C ASP A 49 2.21 30.09 9.57
N VAL A 50 3.39 29.53 9.24
CA VAL A 50 4.51 29.41 10.18
C VAL A 50 5.77 30.10 9.69
N ILE A 51 6.17 29.88 8.45
CA ILE A 51 7.43 30.42 7.92
C ILE A 51 7.31 31.90 7.63
N ALA A 52 6.26 32.31 6.93
CA ALA A 52 6.07 33.70 6.53
C ALA A 52 6.00 34.68 7.71
N PRO A 53 5.35 34.35 8.85
CA PRO A 53 5.38 35.22 10.03
C PRO A 53 6.73 35.28 10.76
N ILE A 54 7.63 34.32 10.53
CA ILE A 54 8.95 34.25 11.21
C ILE A 54 10.03 34.97 10.40
N ASP A 55 9.96 34.98 9.07
CA ASP A 55 10.96 35.60 8.21
C ASP A 55 10.66 37.09 7.98
N PRO A 56 11.44 38.02 8.55
CA PRO A 56 11.22 39.45 8.35
C PRO A 56 11.49 39.91 6.91
N ASN A 57 12.17 39.10 6.10
CA ASN A 57 12.44 39.42 4.70
C ASN A 57 11.30 39.02 3.75
N LEU A 58 10.33 38.24 4.23
CA LEU A 58 9.14 37.95 3.46
C LEU A 58 8.15 39.13 3.58
N PRO A 59 7.49 39.51 2.48
CA PRO A 59 6.50 40.59 2.52
C PRO A 59 5.42 40.26 3.54
N ASP A 60 5.13 41.20 4.44
CA ASP A 60 4.22 41.04 5.58
C ASP A 60 2.87 40.44 5.16
N VAL A 61 2.63 39.19 5.56
CA VAL A 61 1.44 38.39 5.24
C VAL A 61 0.30 38.64 6.24
N THR A 62 0.47 39.54 7.22
CA THR A 62 -0.61 39.90 8.15
C THR A 62 -1.83 40.52 7.47
N ARG A 63 -1.69 40.94 6.20
CA ARG A 63 -2.83 41.17 5.33
C ARG A 63 -3.29 39.82 4.78
N PRO A 64 -4.46 39.28 5.20
CA PRO A 64 -4.98 38.04 4.64
C PRO A 64 -5.11 38.23 3.14
N ILE A 65 -4.22 37.61 2.36
CA ILE A 65 -4.31 37.62 0.90
C ILE A 65 -5.41 36.62 0.57
N PRO A 66 -6.60 37.06 0.11
CA PRO A 66 -7.63 36.14 -0.30
C PRO A 66 -7.19 35.56 -1.65
N GLY A 67 -6.53 34.40 -1.64
CA GLY A 67 -6.00 33.82 -2.87
C GLY A 67 -5.27 32.50 -2.72
N PRO A 68 -5.11 31.77 -3.84
CA PRO A 68 -4.62 30.39 -3.87
C PRO A 68 -3.11 30.31 -3.61
N SER A 69 -2.74 30.30 -2.33
CA SER A 69 -1.38 30.27 -1.76
C SER A 69 -0.35 31.20 -2.39
N SER A 70 0.46 31.83 -1.54
CA SER A 70 1.48 32.75 -2.04
C SER A 70 2.38 32.04 -3.07
N LYS A 71 2.80 32.74 -4.14
CA LYS A 71 3.74 32.15 -5.13
C LYS A 71 4.98 31.57 -4.43
N TYR A 72 5.37 32.19 -3.31
CA TYR A 72 6.43 31.77 -2.40
C TYR A 72 6.14 30.43 -1.70
N ALA A 73 4.92 30.21 -1.21
CA ALA A 73 4.54 28.92 -0.62
C ALA A 73 4.57 27.78 -1.64
N LYS A 74 4.14 28.03 -2.89
CA LYS A 74 4.24 27.03 -3.96
C LYS A 74 5.68 26.73 -4.34
N SER A 75 6.56 27.73 -4.41
CA SER A 75 7.98 27.50 -4.66
C SER A 75 8.63 26.75 -3.49
N PHE A 76 8.32 27.13 -2.26
CA PHE A 76 8.78 26.43 -1.05
C PHE A 76 8.37 24.95 -1.08
N ALA A 77 7.09 24.65 -1.25
CA ALA A 77 6.59 23.28 -1.33
C ALA A 77 7.22 22.50 -2.49
N LYS A 78 7.45 23.14 -3.64
CA LYS A 78 8.11 22.53 -4.81
C LYS A 78 9.58 22.22 -4.54
N GLU A 79 10.31 23.08 -3.84
CA GLU A 79 11.70 22.87 -3.47
C GLU A 79 11.84 21.76 -2.43
N MET A 80 10.97 21.77 -1.41
CA MET A 80 10.95 20.77 -0.34
C MET A 80 10.56 19.36 -0.81
N THR A 81 9.77 19.25 -1.89
CA THR A 81 9.38 17.94 -2.47
C THR A 81 10.31 17.45 -3.57
N ARG A 82 11.35 18.22 -3.91
CA ARG A 82 12.28 17.87 -4.98
C ARG A 82 13.32 16.87 -4.47
N SER A 83 13.44 15.73 -5.16
CA SER A 83 14.45 14.73 -4.80
C SER A 83 15.87 15.32 -4.88
N PRO A 84 16.72 15.19 -3.84
CA PRO A 84 18.11 15.62 -3.85
C PRO A 84 18.95 14.92 -4.92
N SER A 85 18.60 13.70 -5.31
CA SER A 85 19.31 12.96 -6.36
C SER A 85 19.05 13.48 -7.78
N TYR A 86 18.00 14.30 -7.97
CA TYR A 86 17.61 14.85 -9.28
C TYR A 86 18.16 16.27 -9.54
N GLY A 87 19.14 16.69 -8.73
CA GLY A 87 19.78 18.01 -8.82
C GLY A 87 20.85 18.16 -9.91
N SER A 88 21.18 17.10 -10.65
CA SER A 88 22.16 17.18 -11.73
C SER A 88 21.56 17.90 -12.94
N THR A 89 22.28 18.89 -13.46
CA THR A 89 22.08 19.67 -14.69
C THR A 89 22.14 18.82 -15.96
N SER A 90 21.57 17.61 -15.93
CA SER A 90 21.56 16.70 -17.05
C SER A 90 20.86 17.34 -18.26
N LYS A 91 21.58 17.34 -19.39
CA LYS A 91 21.15 17.90 -20.68
C LYS A 91 19.79 17.35 -21.15
N TYR A 92 19.30 16.25 -20.59
CA TYR A 92 18.07 15.56 -20.99
C TYR A 92 16.79 16.02 -20.27
N ARG A 93 16.79 17.22 -19.65
CA ARG A 93 15.64 17.74 -18.89
C ARG A 93 14.33 17.82 -19.69
N HIS A 94 14.40 17.94 -21.02
CA HIS A 94 13.22 17.96 -21.91
C HIS A 94 12.55 16.58 -22.05
N LEU A 95 13.31 15.48 -21.97
CA LEU A 95 12.76 14.12 -22.00
C LEU A 95 12.06 13.75 -20.69
N ALA A 96 12.58 14.24 -19.55
CA ALA A 96 11.99 14.02 -18.23
C ALA A 96 10.68 14.81 -17.99
N ASN A 97 10.34 15.76 -18.87
CA ASN A 97 9.17 16.64 -18.72
C ASN A 97 7.99 16.24 -19.62
N ILE A 98 8.07 15.08 -20.31
CA ILE A 98 6.95 14.52 -21.06
C ILE A 98 5.86 14.13 -20.04
N PRO A 99 4.60 14.56 -20.22
CA PRO A 99 3.53 14.34 -19.23
C PRO A 99 3.30 12.85 -18.90
N LEU A 100 3.61 11.95 -19.84
CA LEU A 100 3.60 10.50 -19.63
C LEU A 100 4.74 10.02 -18.70
N LEU A 101 5.96 10.56 -18.87
CA LEU A 101 7.12 10.24 -18.01
C LEU A 101 7.13 11.04 -16.69
N GLY A 102 6.29 12.07 -16.54
CA GLY A 102 6.12 12.81 -15.30
C GLY A 102 5.68 11.94 -14.12
N LEU A 103 5.02 10.81 -14.39
CA LEU A 103 4.70 9.77 -13.40
C LEU A 103 5.95 9.10 -12.80
N LEU A 104 7.07 9.08 -13.53
CA LEU A 104 8.34 8.51 -13.07
C LEU A 104 9.19 9.52 -12.27
N SER A 105 8.76 10.78 -12.18
CA SER A 105 9.40 11.72 -11.27
C SER A 105 9.08 11.28 -9.83
N ARG A 106 10.05 10.59 -9.20
CA ARG A 106 10.00 10.18 -7.78
C ARG A 106 9.99 11.43 -6.90
N ARG A 107 8.85 12.09 -6.80
CA ARG A 107 8.58 13.10 -5.78
C ARG A 107 8.42 12.38 -4.47
N PHE A 108 8.95 12.97 -3.41
CA PHE A 108 8.70 12.45 -2.07
C PHE A 108 7.19 12.44 -1.82
N GLN A 109 6.65 11.26 -1.56
CA GLN A 109 5.25 11.10 -1.13
C GLN A 109 5.12 11.35 0.37
N ASN A 110 6.20 11.08 1.12
CA ASN A 110 6.36 11.32 2.53
C ASN A 110 7.72 11.99 2.75
N LEU A 111 7.79 12.93 3.68
CA LEU A 111 9.01 13.62 4.06
C LEU A 111 9.21 13.40 5.56
N THR A 112 10.31 12.76 5.96
CA THR A 112 10.61 12.59 7.39
C THR A 112 11.06 13.92 8.00
N LYS A 113 11.02 14.06 9.34
CA LYS A 113 11.51 15.27 10.03
C LYS A 113 12.96 15.59 9.63
N LEU A 114 13.82 14.57 9.60
CA LEU A 114 15.21 14.72 9.16
C LEU A 114 15.31 15.18 7.71
N GLN A 115 14.60 14.54 6.78
CA GLN A 115 14.62 14.94 5.36
C GLN A 115 14.07 16.35 5.16
N PHE A 116 13.02 16.72 5.91
CA PHE A 116 12.49 18.07 5.91
C PHE A 116 13.56 19.07 6.30
N VAL A 117 14.27 18.83 7.40
CA VAL A 117 15.36 19.69 7.87
C VAL A 117 16.55 19.72 6.90
N GLU A 118 16.91 18.60 6.27
CA GLU A 118 17.95 18.53 5.24
C GLU A 118 17.57 19.27 3.95
N GLN A 119 16.28 19.30 3.58
CA GLN A 119 15.82 20.07 2.42
C GLN A 119 15.69 21.56 2.73
N LEU A 120 15.47 21.94 3.99
CA LEU A 120 15.19 23.31 4.39
C LEU A 120 16.24 24.33 3.92
N PRO A 121 17.58 24.09 4.04
CA PRO A 121 18.63 25.00 3.55
C PRO A 121 18.57 25.31 2.05
N ARG A 122 17.84 24.52 1.25
CA ARG A 122 17.70 24.73 -0.19
C ARG A 122 16.63 25.77 -0.52
N THR A 123 15.78 26.09 0.44
CA THR A 123 14.75 27.10 0.31
C THR A 123 15.29 28.47 0.68
N ALA A 124 14.67 29.55 0.17
CA ALA A 124 15.05 30.92 0.51
C ALA A 124 15.04 31.16 2.04
N PHE A 125 14.02 30.63 2.73
CA PHE A 125 13.92 30.68 4.19
C PHE A 125 15.08 29.97 4.88
N GLY A 126 15.42 28.76 4.45
CA GLY A 126 16.53 28.02 5.06
C GLY A 126 17.89 28.67 4.83
N GLN A 127 18.11 29.32 3.68
CA GLN A 127 19.34 30.09 3.43
C GLN A 127 19.45 31.29 4.37
N SER A 128 18.35 32.01 4.58
CA SER A 128 18.26 33.11 5.56
C SER A 128 18.51 32.61 6.98
N LEU A 129 17.86 31.50 7.36
CA LEU A 129 18.01 30.87 8.68
C LEU A 129 19.44 30.38 8.91
N ALA A 130 20.08 29.77 7.91
CA ALA A 130 21.47 29.36 8.00
C ALA A 130 22.39 30.53 8.36
N GLY A 131 22.08 31.75 7.94
CA GLY A 131 22.80 32.98 8.30
C GLY A 131 22.88 33.29 9.81
N LYS A 132 21.93 32.78 10.61
CA LYS A 132 21.71 33.17 12.01
C LYS A 132 22.62 32.42 13.02
N PRO A 133 22.74 32.90 14.27
CA PRO A 133 23.43 32.19 15.35
C PRO A 133 22.78 30.83 15.66
N ARG A 134 23.58 29.84 16.08
CA ARG A 134 23.12 28.46 16.34
C ARG A 134 21.89 28.39 17.25
N GLU A 135 21.85 29.17 18.32
CA GLU A 135 20.71 29.16 19.26
C GLU A 135 19.41 29.65 18.61
N GLU A 136 19.49 30.67 17.76
CA GLU A 136 18.33 31.18 17.02
C GLU A 136 17.88 30.19 15.93
N VAL A 137 18.83 29.52 15.28
CA VAL A 137 18.57 28.41 14.36
C VAL A 137 17.84 27.29 15.08
N ARG A 138 18.36 26.84 16.24
CA ARG A 138 17.77 25.78 17.06
C ARG A 138 16.33 26.12 17.45
N HIS A 139 16.10 27.33 17.97
CA HIS A 139 14.77 27.76 18.42
C HIS A 139 13.77 27.84 17.27
N THR A 140 14.17 28.46 16.15
CA THR A 140 13.32 28.57 14.96
C THR A 140 13.04 27.20 14.35
N LEU A 141 14.05 26.34 14.24
CA LEU A 141 13.93 25.00 13.70
C LEU A 141 13.00 24.14 14.55
N ASN A 142 13.11 24.23 15.88
CA ASN A 142 12.20 23.53 16.79
C ASN A 142 10.74 23.87 16.52
N ARG A 143 10.43 25.18 16.39
CA ARG A 143 9.08 25.64 16.08
C ARG A 143 8.59 25.14 14.72
N VAL A 144 9.43 25.23 13.69
CA VAL A 144 9.06 24.79 12.33
C VAL A 144 8.85 23.27 12.28
N VAL A 145 9.72 22.48 12.91
CA VAL A 145 9.61 21.01 12.96
C VAL A 145 8.37 20.57 13.74
N TYR A 146 8.08 21.22 14.87
CA TYR A 146 6.86 20.97 15.65
C TYR A 146 5.60 21.20 14.80
N GLU A 147 5.53 22.34 14.11
CA GLU A 147 4.37 22.65 13.28
C GLU A 147 4.29 21.74 12.04
N PHE A 148 5.43 21.39 11.42
CA PHE A 148 5.47 20.40 10.35
C PHE A 148 4.84 19.08 10.79
N ASP A 149 5.14 18.60 11.99
CA ASP A 149 4.55 17.37 12.55
C ASP A 149 3.04 17.54 12.83
N ARG A 150 2.63 18.70 13.36
CA ARG A 150 1.22 19.03 13.57
C ARG A 150 0.43 19.04 12.26
N PHE A 151 0.91 19.72 11.22
CA PHE A 151 0.28 19.70 9.90
C PHE A 151 0.32 18.30 9.28
N GLY A 152 1.40 17.55 9.46
CA GLY A 152 1.54 16.18 8.99
C GLY A 152 0.51 15.22 9.59
N SER A 153 0.30 15.29 10.91
CA SER A 153 -0.73 14.50 11.59
C SER A 153 -2.14 14.85 11.12
N GLY A 154 -2.47 16.14 11.02
CA GLY A 154 -3.76 16.60 10.51
C GLY A 154 -4.05 16.15 9.07
N GLN A 155 -3.05 16.25 8.18
CA GLN A 155 -3.16 15.75 6.81
C GLN A 155 -3.29 14.24 6.75
N THR A 156 -2.57 13.51 7.59
CA THR A 156 -2.65 12.04 7.64
C THR A 156 -4.06 11.57 8.02
N ASP A 157 -4.69 12.19 9.01
CA ASP A 157 -6.04 11.85 9.41
C ASP A 157 -7.08 12.18 8.33
N PHE A 158 -6.90 13.32 7.66
CA PHE A 158 -7.73 13.70 6.51
C PHE A 158 -7.60 12.71 5.34
N PHE A 159 -6.37 12.30 5.02
CA PHE A 159 -6.11 11.28 4.01
C PHE A 159 -6.69 9.93 4.39
N ARG A 160 -6.61 9.54 5.67
CA ARG A 160 -7.19 8.29 6.17
C ARG A 160 -8.71 8.30 6.02
N ALA A 161 -9.38 9.41 6.33
CA ALA A 161 -10.82 9.54 6.15
C ALA A 161 -11.23 9.45 4.66
N ARG A 162 -10.52 10.16 3.77
CA ARG A 162 -10.77 10.11 2.33
C ARG A 162 -10.47 8.75 1.72
N ALA A 163 -9.37 8.11 2.13
CA ALA A 163 -9.00 6.79 1.67
C ALA A 163 -10.07 5.76 2.02
N LYS A 164 -10.68 5.82 3.22
CA LYS A 164 -11.81 4.95 3.57
C LYS A 164 -12.99 5.11 2.63
N ILE A 165 -13.40 6.35 2.34
CA ILE A 165 -14.49 6.62 1.41
C ILE A 165 -14.15 6.10 0.02
N LEU A 166 -12.94 6.37 -0.47
CA LEU A 166 -12.50 5.90 -1.78
C LEU A 166 -12.46 4.38 -1.84
N THR A 167 -11.96 3.69 -0.81
CA THR A 167 -11.95 2.23 -0.72
C THR A 167 -13.36 1.66 -0.81
N THR A 168 -14.34 2.24 -0.11
CA THR A 168 -15.74 1.79 -0.20
C THR A 168 -16.32 2.02 -1.59
N LEU A 169 -16.01 3.14 -2.24
CA LEU A 169 -16.46 3.41 -3.61
C LEU A 169 -15.84 2.45 -4.62
N VAL A 170 -14.54 2.19 -4.53
CA VAL A 170 -13.84 1.23 -5.39
C VAL A 170 -14.35 -0.19 -5.15
N ALA A 171 -14.60 -0.56 -3.89
CA ALA A 171 -15.25 -1.82 -3.55
C ALA A 171 -16.62 -1.94 -4.22
N LEU A 172 -17.45 -0.89 -4.15
CA LEU A 172 -18.77 -0.88 -4.78
C LEU A 172 -18.68 -1.08 -6.29
N VAL A 173 -17.75 -0.40 -6.97
CA VAL A 173 -17.54 -0.58 -8.41
C VAL A 173 -17.15 -2.03 -8.73
N ILE A 174 -16.18 -2.59 -8.02
CA ILE A 174 -15.72 -3.98 -8.23
C ILE A 174 -16.86 -4.97 -7.96
N VAL A 175 -17.61 -4.77 -6.89
CA VAL A 175 -18.75 -5.61 -6.49
C VAL A 175 -19.86 -5.58 -7.54
N VAL A 176 -20.22 -4.40 -8.04
CA VAL A 176 -21.26 -4.26 -9.08
C VAL A 176 -20.80 -4.85 -10.42
N MET A 177 -19.53 -4.61 -10.81
CA MET A 177 -18.98 -5.15 -12.06
C MET A 177 -18.80 -6.66 -12.01
N GLY A 178 -18.37 -7.20 -10.88
CA GLY A 178 -18.21 -8.63 -10.63
C GLY A 178 -19.51 -9.34 -10.25
N ASN A 179 -20.61 -8.60 -10.07
CA ASN A 179 -21.88 -9.10 -9.55
C ASN A 179 -21.69 -9.96 -8.28
N PHE A 180 -20.93 -9.44 -7.32
CA PHE A 180 -20.49 -10.15 -6.12
C PHE A 180 -21.39 -9.84 -4.92
N ASN A 181 -22.31 -10.74 -4.57
CA ASN A 181 -23.19 -10.54 -3.40
C ASN A 181 -22.75 -11.41 -2.21
N ALA A 182 -22.26 -10.79 -1.14
CA ALA A 182 -21.79 -11.47 0.07
C ALA A 182 -22.89 -12.28 0.76
N LEU A 183 -24.15 -11.85 0.70
CA LEU A 183 -25.26 -12.59 1.32
C LEU A 183 -25.53 -13.89 0.55
N THR A 184 -25.61 -13.81 -0.78
CA THR A 184 -25.79 -14.98 -1.65
C THR A 184 -24.59 -15.92 -1.54
N LEU A 185 -23.38 -15.37 -1.49
CA LEU A 185 -22.15 -16.13 -1.26
C LEU A 185 -22.20 -16.89 0.07
N TYR A 186 -22.55 -16.21 1.17
CA TYR A 186 -22.65 -16.86 2.48
C TYR A 186 -23.73 -17.93 2.51
N GLN A 187 -24.91 -17.67 1.93
CA GLN A 187 -25.97 -18.66 1.82
C GLN A 187 -25.52 -19.88 1.00
N HIS A 188 -24.81 -19.65 -0.11
CA HIS A 188 -24.25 -20.71 -0.94
C HIS A 188 -23.22 -21.55 -0.16
N LEU A 189 -22.32 -20.91 0.58
CA LEU A 189 -21.36 -21.59 1.46
C LEU A 189 -22.06 -22.35 2.60
N ALA A 190 -23.14 -21.82 3.15
CA ALA A 190 -23.87 -22.46 4.23
C ALA A 190 -24.69 -23.69 3.79
N THR A 191 -24.96 -23.81 2.49
CA THR A 191 -25.81 -24.86 1.91
C THR A 191 -25.05 -25.90 1.09
N ASN A 192 -23.88 -25.57 0.54
CA ASN A 192 -23.09 -26.46 -0.32
C ASN A 192 -21.81 -26.94 0.37
N ASP A 193 -21.88 -28.10 1.02
CA ASP A 193 -20.76 -28.69 1.78
C ASP A 193 -19.52 -28.98 0.91
N ASP A 194 -19.72 -29.34 -0.35
CA ASP A 194 -18.64 -29.63 -1.30
C ASP A 194 -17.78 -28.39 -1.60
N THR A 195 -18.42 -27.22 -1.72
CA THR A 195 -17.71 -25.95 -1.94
C THR A 195 -16.91 -25.56 -0.72
N VAL A 196 -17.51 -25.68 0.48
CA VAL A 196 -16.83 -25.41 1.75
C VAL A 196 -15.63 -26.32 1.93
N THR A 197 -15.75 -27.61 1.59
CA THR A 197 -14.66 -28.59 1.71
C THR A 197 -13.54 -28.27 0.71
N SER A 198 -13.89 -27.91 -0.53
CA SER A 198 -12.91 -27.49 -1.54
C SER A 198 -12.12 -26.26 -1.10
N ILE A 199 -12.81 -25.26 -0.55
CA ILE A 199 -12.19 -24.04 0.00
C ILE A 199 -11.36 -24.36 1.23
N GLN A 200 -11.81 -25.25 2.11
CA GLN A 200 -11.03 -25.68 3.26
C GLN A 200 -9.77 -26.41 2.84
N ASN A 201 -9.83 -27.27 1.84
CA ASN A 201 -8.64 -27.96 1.35
C ASN A 201 -7.64 -26.94 0.78
N LEU A 202 -8.13 -25.96 0.01
CA LEU A 202 -7.30 -24.86 -0.47
C LEU A 202 -6.70 -24.07 0.71
N ILE A 203 -7.51 -23.66 1.68
CA ILE A 203 -7.07 -22.90 2.86
C ILE A 203 -6.13 -23.71 3.76
N ASN A 204 -6.36 -25.00 3.99
CA ASN A 204 -5.57 -25.83 4.90
C ASN A 204 -4.21 -26.17 4.29
N ASN A 205 -4.18 -26.48 2.99
CA ASN A 205 -2.93 -26.68 2.27
C ASN A 205 -2.13 -25.37 2.20
N ASP A 206 -2.82 -24.23 2.21
CA ASP A 206 -2.23 -22.91 2.08
C ASP A 206 -2.31 -22.05 3.34
N ALA A 207 -2.56 -22.55 4.57
CA ALA A 207 -2.85 -21.64 5.69
C ALA A 207 -1.63 -20.78 6.09
N ALA A 208 -0.44 -21.40 6.08
CA ALA A 208 0.83 -20.69 6.19
C ALA A 208 1.09 -19.85 4.93
N MET A 209 0.70 -20.39 3.77
CA MET A 209 0.82 -19.76 2.46
C MET A 209 -0.10 -18.54 2.31
N ILE A 210 -1.27 -18.42 2.93
CA ILE A 210 -2.16 -17.26 2.80
C ILE A 210 -1.50 -16.07 3.47
N SER A 211 -0.88 -16.27 4.63
CA SER A 211 -0.15 -15.20 5.29
C SER A 211 1.08 -14.77 4.49
N SER A 212 1.83 -15.72 3.93
CA SER A 212 3.01 -15.41 3.12
C SER A 212 2.66 -14.94 1.72
N VAL A 213 1.56 -15.38 1.11
CA VAL A 213 1.02 -14.96 -0.19
C VAL A 213 0.41 -13.60 -0.07
N VAL A 214 -0.27 -13.28 1.04
CA VAL A 214 -0.73 -11.91 1.27
C VAL A 214 0.47 -10.99 1.45
N GLU A 215 1.50 -11.40 2.18
CA GLU A 215 2.70 -10.57 2.37
C GLU A 215 3.55 -10.48 1.08
N GLN A 216 3.70 -11.58 0.35
CA GLN A 216 4.41 -11.68 -0.93
C GLN A 216 3.63 -10.98 -2.04
N ARG A 217 2.30 -11.09 -2.08
CA ARG A 217 1.44 -10.30 -2.97
C ARG A 217 1.53 -8.84 -2.58
N ARG A 218 1.48 -8.48 -1.31
CA ARG A 218 1.66 -7.10 -0.89
C ARG A 218 3.02 -6.55 -1.32
N ALA A 219 4.10 -7.31 -1.15
CA ALA A 219 5.45 -6.91 -1.56
C ALA A 219 5.61 -6.84 -3.09
N SER A 220 5.11 -7.83 -3.81
CA SER A 220 5.16 -7.85 -5.30
C SER A 220 4.26 -6.79 -5.90
N ILE A 221 3.11 -6.53 -5.31
CA ILE A 221 2.22 -5.45 -5.71
C ILE A 221 2.84 -4.11 -5.35
N GLN A 222 3.51 -3.97 -4.21
CA GLN A 222 4.25 -2.77 -3.87
C GLN A 222 5.37 -2.52 -4.88
N ALA A 223 6.08 -3.57 -5.30
CA ALA A 223 7.09 -3.51 -6.35
C ALA A 223 6.49 -3.20 -7.75
N MET A 224 5.38 -3.83 -8.13
CA MET A 224 4.65 -3.54 -9.38
C MET A 224 4.13 -2.11 -9.39
N ALA A 225 3.56 -1.67 -8.27
CA ALA A 225 3.03 -0.33 -8.09
C ALA A 225 4.13 0.74 -8.09
N ASP A 226 5.40 0.39 -7.85
CA ASP A 226 6.52 1.30 -8.05
C ASP A 226 6.94 1.41 -9.54
N GLY A 227 6.44 0.51 -10.40
CA GLY A 227 6.66 0.46 -11.86
C GLY A 227 5.69 1.29 -12.72
N GLY A 228 4.72 2.01 -12.14
CA GLY A 228 3.95 3.08 -12.78
C GLY A 228 2.82 2.64 -13.74
N GLU A 229 3.14 2.00 -14.87
CA GLU A 229 2.19 1.87 -16.00
C GLU A 229 1.77 0.41 -16.27
N VAL A 230 2.74 -0.51 -16.33
CA VAL A 230 2.53 -1.96 -16.53
C VAL A 230 1.70 -2.58 -15.39
N ALA A 231 1.70 -1.93 -14.22
CA ALA A 231 0.98 -2.40 -13.04
C ALA A 231 -0.55 -2.36 -13.19
N SER A 232 -1.10 -1.46 -14.00
CA SER A 232 -2.56 -1.28 -14.12
C SER A 232 -3.21 -2.40 -14.92
N GLU A 233 -2.63 -2.78 -16.06
CA GLU A 233 -3.12 -3.89 -16.88
C GLU A 233 -2.93 -5.24 -16.18
N GLN A 234 -1.75 -5.46 -15.57
CA GLN A 234 -1.49 -6.68 -14.81
C GLN A 234 -2.44 -6.83 -13.63
N LEU A 235 -2.75 -5.74 -12.92
CA LEU A 235 -3.71 -5.77 -11.83
C LEU A 235 -5.12 -6.11 -12.32
N VAL A 236 -5.58 -5.49 -13.42
CA VAL A 236 -6.91 -5.81 -13.97
C VAL A 236 -6.98 -7.27 -14.42
N ALA A 237 -5.92 -7.79 -15.07
CA ALA A 237 -5.83 -9.18 -15.48
C ALA A 237 -5.85 -10.15 -14.29
N GLU A 238 -5.13 -9.84 -13.21
CA GLU A 238 -5.08 -10.63 -11.98
C GLU A 238 -6.44 -10.66 -11.28
N VAL A 239 -7.11 -9.51 -11.16
CA VAL A 239 -8.46 -9.42 -10.57
C VAL A 239 -9.47 -10.19 -11.40
N ALA A 240 -9.39 -10.08 -12.73
CA ALA A 240 -10.25 -10.82 -13.63
C ALA A 240 -9.99 -12.34 -13.59
N ALA A 241 -8.73 -12.76 -13.44
CA ALA A 241 -8.37 -14.17 -13.24
C ALA A 241 -8.96 -14.67 -11.91
N GLN A 242 -8.78 -13.93 -10.83
CA GLN A 242 -9.30 -14.32 -9.52
C GLN A 242 -10.83 -14.44 -9.47
N LEU A 243 -11.56 -13.52 -10.12
CA LEU A 243 -13.01 -13.62 -10.24
C LEU A 243 -13.44 -14.82 -11.09
N ARG A 244 -12.65 -15.19 -12.11
CA ARG A 244 -12.89 -16.37 -12.93
C ARG A 244 -12.66 -17.65 -12.15
N ASP A 245 -11.56 -17.75 -11.42
CA ASP A 245 -11.25 -18.90 -10.56
C ASP A 245 -12.37 -19.12 -9.52
N MET A 246 -12.91 -18.03 -8.96
CA MET A 246 -14.08 -18.12 -8.08
C MET A 246 -15.33 -18.64 -8.81
N SER A 247 -15.59 -18.18 -10.03
CA SER A 247 -16.72 -18.70 -10.80
C SER A 247 -16.55 -20.18 -11.17
N GLU A 248 -15.32 -20.64 -11.43
CA GLU A 248 -14.99 -22.04 -11.71
C GLU A 248 -15.17 -22.93 -10.47
N LEU A 249 -14.94 -22.38 -9.27
CA LEU A 249 -15.26 -23.04 -8.00
C LEU A 249 -16.76 -23.10 -7.68
N GLY A 250 -17.62 -22.65 -8.60
CA GLY A 250 -19.08 -22.71 -8.47
C GLY A 250 -19.68 -21.56 -7.65
N PHE A 251 -18.90 -20.54 -7.31
CA PHE A 251 -19.45 -19.41 -6.56
C PHE A 251 -20.50 -18.63 -7.37
N PRO A 252 -21.54 -18.08 -6.72
CA PRO A 252 -22.58 -17.30 -7.38
C PRO A 252 -22.11 -15.87 -7.71
N VAL A 253 -21.06 -15.76 -8.52
CA VAL A 253 -20.39 -14.51 -8.91
C VAL A 253 -20.33 -14.40 -10.43
N GLY A 254 -20.47 -13.18 -10.96
CA GLY A 254 -20.40 -12.91 -12.39
C GLY A 254 -21.73 -12.63 -13.08
N ARG A 255 -21.66 -12.39 -14.38
CA ARG A 255 -22.78 -11.91 -15.21
C ARG A 255 -23.83 -12.97 -15.51
N GLN A 256 -23.56 -14.23 -15.18
CA GLN A 256 -24.51 -15.33 -15.29
C GLN A 256 -25.57 -15.31 -14.19
N PHE A 257 -25.46 -14.44 -13.19
CA PHE A 257 -26.43 -14.28 -12.10
C PHE A 257 -27.25 -12.99 -12.25
N PHE A 258 -28.36 -12.90 -11.50
CA PHE A 258 -29.21 -11.71 -11.47
C PHE A 258 -28.38 -10.44 -11.15
N PRO A 259 -28.66 -9.28 -11.80
CA PRO A 259 -29.71 -9.02 -12.79
C PRO A 259 -29.32 -9.36 -14.24
N TYR A 260 -28.07 -9.75 -14.48
CA TYR A 260 -27.49 -9.90 -15.82
C TYR A 260 -27.75 -11.25 -16.50
N CYS A 261 -28.29 -12.21 -15.76
CA CYS A 261 -28.40 -13.58 -16.22
C CYS A 261 -29.23 -13.75 -17.50
N SER A 262 -28.68 -14.54 -18.42
CA SER A 262 -29.35 -15.00 -19.63
C SER A 262 -30.02 -16.37 -19.45
N VAL A 263 -29.63 -17.13 -18.42
CA VAL A 263 -30.09 -18.51 -18.19
C VAL A 263 -31.19 -18.52 -17.12
N PRO A 264 -32.43 -18.91 -17.45
CA PRO A 264 -33.56 -18.89 -16.52
C PRO A 264 -33.41 -19.85 -15.33
N THR A 265 -32.56 -20.88 -15.44
CA THR A 265 -32.35 -21.88 -14.38
C THR A 265 -31.53 -21.35 -13.21
N ASN A 266 -30.85 -20.21 -13.36
CA ASN A 266 -30.06 -19.63 -12.29
C ASN A 266 -30.95 -18.98 -11.23
N PRO A 267 -30.59 -19.05 -9.94
CA PRO A 267 -31.39 -18.47 -8.86
C PRO A 267 -31.65 -16.98 -9.10
N GLY A 268 -32.92 -16.56 -8.99
CA GLY A 268 -33.34 -15.17 -9.17
C GLY A 268 -33.47 -14.73 -10.64
N CYS A 269 -33.24 -15.61 -11.62
CA CYS A 269 -33.30 -15.25 -13.04
C CYS A 269 -34.68 -15.42 -13.68
N SER A 270 -35.62 -16.03 -12.98
CA SER A 270 -37.02 -16.14 -13.37
C SER A 270 -37.85 -14.87 -13.09
N VAL A 271 -37.21 -13.81 -12.59
CA VAL A 271 -37.88 -12.55 -12.24
C VAL A 271 -38.30 -11.82 -13.52
N GLU A 272 -39.60 -11.55 -13.64
CA GLU A 272 -40.15 -10.77 -14.74
C GLU A 272 -39.63 -9.31 -14.68
N PRO A 273 -39.17 -8.74 -15.80
CA PRO A 273 -38.67 -7.37 -15.81
C PRO A 273 -39.80 -6.37 -15.54
N ALA A 274 -39.52 -5.29 -14.79
CA ALA A 274 -40.52 -4.28 -14.46
C ALA A 274 -41.05 -3.51 -15.70
N PHE A 275 -40.28 -3.49 -16.78
CA PHE A 275 -40.63 -2.84 -18.05
C PHE A 275 -39.83 -3.45 -19.21
N SER A 276 -40.16 -3.06 -20.44
CA SER A 276 -39.46 -3.56 -21.63
C SER A 276 -37.97 -3.16 -21.64
N PRO A 277 -37.07 -3.97 -22.22
CA PRO A 277 -35.64 -3.66 -22.31
C PRO A 277 -35.37 -2.26 -22.89
N VAL A 278 -34.42 -1.54 -22.28
CA VAL A 278 -34.12 -0.15 -22.64
C VAL A 278 -32.92 -0.09 -23.59
N PRO A 279 -33.02 0.55 -24.76
CA PRO A 279 -31.87 0.82 -25.61
C PRO A 279 -31.01 1.92 -24.98
N LEU A 280 -29.74 1.63 -24.70
CA LEU A 280 -28.84 2.56 -24.02
C LEU A 280 -28.03 3.42 -24.98
N PHE A 281 -27.29 2.79 -25.89
CA PHE A 281 -26.43 3.49 -26.85
C PHE A 281 -26.31 2.71 -28.16
N PRO A 282 -26.15 3.39 -29.31
CA PRO A 282 -25.91 2.72 -30.58
C PRO A 282 -24.50 2.09 -30.56
N MET A 283 -24.38 0.82 -30.94
CA MET A 283 -23.09 0.18 -31.10
C MET A 283 -22.43 0.64 -32.42
N PRO A 284 -21.21 1.21 -32.37
CA PRO A 284 -20.57 1.74 -33.57
C PRO A 284 -20.31 0.62 -34.58
N GLY A 285 -20.74 0.83 -35.82
CA GLY A 285 -20.50 -0.08 -36.95
C GLY A 285 -21.52 -1.21 -37.14
N THR A 286 -22.44 -1.43 -36.20
CA THR A 286 -23.45 -2.52 -36.34
C THR A 286 -24.86 -2.03 -36.64
N GLY A 287 -25.15 -0.73 -36.42
CA GLY A 287 -26.51 -0.19 -36.55
C GLY A 287 -27.50 -0.69 -35.50
N HIS A 288 -27.05 -1.54 -34.56
CA HIS A 288 -27.85 -2.07 -33.47
C HIS A 288 -27.64 -1.25 -32.20
N TRP A 289 -28.72 -1.12 -31.41
CA TRP A 289 -28.65 -0.52 -30.07
C TRP A 289 -28.23 -1.57 -29.05
N TYR A 290 -27.37 -1.20 -28.10
CA TYR A 290 -27.13 -2.03 -26.92
C TYR A 290 -28.37 -1.99 -26.03
N VAL A 291 -29.06 -3.12 -25.95
CA VAL A 291 -30.28 -3.30 -25.16
C VAL A 291 -29.91 -3.98 -23.85
N SER A 292 -30.20 -3.34 -22.71
CA SER A 292 -29.91 -3.91 -21.39
C SER A 292 -31.15 -4.59 -20.80
N GLU A 293 -31.08 -5.90 -20.60
CA GLU A 293 -32.09 -6.67 -19.84
C GLU A 293 -31.95 -6.47 -18.33
N ALA A 294 -30.76 -6.06 -17.86
CA ALA A 294 -30.49 -5.88 -16.43
C ALA A 294 -31.21 -4.66 -15.86
N ILE A 295 -31.33 -3.57 -16.62
CA ILE A 295 -31.94 -2.33 -16.13
C ILE A 295 -33.38 -2.54 -15.67
N PRO A 296 -34.30 -3.10 -16.49
CA PRO A 296 -35.65 -3.37 -16.04
C PRO A 296 -35.75 -4.28 -14.82
N ARG A 297 -34.84 -5.26 -14.70
CA ARG A 297 -34.78 -6.17 -13.55
C ARG A 297 -34.30 -5.50 -12.28
N MET A 298 -33.44 -4.47 -12.38
CA MET A 298 -32.98 -3.71 -11.21
C MET A 298 -34.11 -2.92 -10.53
N PHE A 299 -35.21 -2.63 -11.22
CA PHE A 299 -36.37 -1.92 -10.68
C PHE A 299 -37.45 -2.84 -10.08
N THR A 300 -37.23 -4.16 -10.03
CA THR A 300 -38.11 -5.08 -9.30
C THR A 300 -37.75 -5.10 -7.81
N PRO A 301 -38.63 -5.65 -6.93
CA PRO A 301 -38.30 -5.83 -5.51
C PRO A 301 -37.00 -6.65 -5.29
N GLU A 302 -36.76 -7.67 -6.12
CA GLU A 302 -35.53 -8.47 -6.13
C GLU A 302 -34.33 -7.64 -6.59
N GLY A 303 -34.54 -6.75 -7.57
CA GLY A 303 -33.60 -5.72 -7.99
C GLY A 303 -33.12 -4.84 -6.83
N PHE A 304 -34.07 -4.36 -6.03
CA PHE A 304 -33.78 -3.55 -4.85
C PHE A 304 -33.04 -4.33 -3.76
N GLN A 305 -33.47 -5.58 -3.48
CA GLN A 305 -32.77 -6.47 -2.54
C GLN A 305 -31.34 -6.76 -3.00
N TRP A 306 -31.14 -7.03 -4.29
CA TRP A 306 -29.83 -7.21 -4.90
C TRP A 306 -28.97 -5.97 -4.71
N PHE A 307 -29.50 -4.77 -4.99
CA PHE A 307 -28.77 -3.52 -4.84
C PHE A 307 -28.34 -3.27 -3.39
N ILE A 308 -29.24 -3.47 -2.42
CA ILE A 308 -28.90 -3.40 -0.99
C ILE A 308 -27.80 -4.42 -0.66
N GLY A 309 -27.91 -5.64 -1.19
CA GLY A 309 -26.89 -6.68 -1.05
C GLY A 309 -25.52 -6.23 -1.57
N MET A 310 -25.47 -5.56 -2.72
CA MET A 310 -24.24 -5.01 -3.30
C MET A 310 -23.65 -3.90 -2.43
N VAL A 311 -24.48 -2.97 -1.93
CA VAL A 311 -24.04 -1.90 -1.02
C VAL A 311 -23.51 -2.47 0.30
N ALA A 312 -24.22 -3.43 0.88
CA ALA A 312 -23.78 -4.11 2.10
C ALA A 312 -22.47 -4.86 1.87
N THR A 313 -22.33 -5.54 0.74
CA THR A 313 -21.10 -6.24 0.35
C THR A 313 -19.93 -5.29 0.17
N ALA A 314 -20.14 -4.16 -0.51
CA ALA A 314 -19.12 -3.13 -0.66
C ALA A 314 -18.70 -2.53 0.68
N GLY A 315 -19.65 -2.29 1.60
CA GLY A 315 -19.37 -1.86 2.96
C GLY A 315 -18.55 -2.88 3.74
N LEU A 316 -18.90 -4.16 3.64
CA LEU A 316 -18.16 -5.27 4.26
C LEU A 316 -16.73 -5.36 3.73
N ILE A 317 -16.52 -5.31 2.41
CA ILE A 317 -15.18 -5.29 1.81
C ILE A 317 -14.42 -4.02 2.22
N GLY A 318 -15.11 -2.88 2.30
CA GLY A 318 -14.60 -1.58 2.70
C GLY A 318 -14.12 -1.47 4.15
N LEU A 319 -14.51 -2.41 5.03
CA LEU A 319 -13.90 -2.55 6.38
C LEU A 319 -12.39 -2.78 6.32
N GLY A 320 -11.90 -3.27 5.18
CA GLY A 320 -10.49 -3.43 4.90
C GLY A 320 -9.94 -4.79 5.32
N SER A 321 -8.80 -5.14 4.73
CA SER A 321 -8.17 -6.43 4.96
C SER A 321 -7.77 -6.69 6.42
N PRO A 322 -7.34 -5.69 7.24
CA PRO A 322 -6.98 -5.95 8.63
C PRO A 322 -8.14 -6.51 9.48
N PHE A 323 -9.37 -6.05 9.22
CA PHE A 323 -10.56 -6.56 9.90
C PHE A 323 -10.79 -8.04 9.58
N TRP A 324 -10.86 -8.36 8.29
CA TRP A 324 -11.12 -9.72 7.83
C TRP A 324 -10.01 -10.70 8.19
N PHE A 325 -8.74 -10.28 8.16
CA PHE A 325 -7.63 -11.11 8.61
C PHE A 325 -7.68 -11.39 10.11
N THR A 326 -8.04 -10.40 10.92
CA THR A 326 -8.19 -10.60 12.36
C THR A 326 -9.33 -11.59 12.63
N LEU A 327 -10.47 -11.40 11.99
CA LEU A 327 -11.62 -12.30 12.10
C LEU A 327 -11.25 -13.72 11.65
N PHE A 328 -10.62 -13.86 10.49
CA PHE A 328 -10.17 -15.13 9.94
C PHE A 328 -9.21 -15.86 10.90
N LYS A 329 -8.20 -15.16 11.44
CA LYS A 329 -7.27 -15.73 12.43
C LYS A 329 -7.97 -16.17 13.71
N SER A 330 -8.91 -15.36 14.21
CA SER A 330 -9.71 -15.71 15.39
C SER A 330 -10.54 -16.97 15.15
N MET A 331 -11.13 -17.12 13.96
CA MET A 331 -11.92 -18.31 13.60
C MET A 331 -11.04 -19.54 13.36
N ALA A 332 -9.89 -19.40 12.70
CA ALA A 332 -8.93 -20.49 12.53
C ALA A 332 -8.51 -21.07 13.89
N GLY A 333 -8.22 -20.20 14.87
CA GLY A 333 -7.89 -20.63 16.22
C GLY A 333 -9.02 -21.38 16.92
N LEU A 334 -10.28 -21.04 16.65
CA LEU A 334 -11.45 -21.75 17.18
C LEU A 334 -11.65 -23.12 16.51
N VAL A 335 -11.49 -23.20 15.18
CA VAL A 335 -11.61 -24.46 14.43
C VAL A 335 -10.56 -25.47 14.91
N VAL A 336 -9.29 -25.07 15.03
CA VAL A 336 -8.21 -25.94 15.54
C VAL A 336 -8.51 -26.45 16.95
N ARG A 337 -9.01 -25.58 17.84
CA ARG A 337 -9.41 -25.99 19.21
C ARG A 337 -10.60 -26.95 19.19
N SER A 338 -11.59 -26.72 18.34
CA SER A 338 -12.76 -27.58 18.24
C SER A 338 -12.43 -28.97 17.70
N GLN A 339 -11.49 -29.06 16.74
CA GLN A 339 -10.95 -30.31 16.22
C GLN A 339 -10.12 -31.05 17.27
N ALA A 340 -9.33 -30.34 18.08
CA ALA A 340 -8.58 -30.95 19.18
C ALA A 340 -9.52 -31.57 20.25
N LEU A 341 -10.64 -30.92 20.54
CA LEU A 341 -11.64 -31.42 21.49
C LEU A 341 -12.43 -32.63 20.96
N THR A 342 -12.66 -32.71 19.65
CA THR A 342 -13.38 -33.82 19.02
C THR A 342 -12.47 -34.98 18.63
N GLY A 343 -11.18 -34.71 18.38
CA GLY A 343 -10.24 -35.68 17.83
C GLY A 343 -9.56 -36.62 18.82
N ASN A 344 -9.50 -36.32 20.13
CA ASN A 344 -8.96 -37.27 21.13
C ASN A 344 -9.21 -36.82 22.58
N ALA A 345 -10.36 -37.19 23.14
CA ALA A 345 -10.59 -37.13 24.59
C ALA A 345 -9.84 -38.22 25.39
N LYS A 346 -8.84 -38.90 24.80
CA LYS A 346 -8.09 -40.00 25.43
C LYS A 346 -6.67 -39.68 25.90
N SER A 347 -6.21 -38.43 25.79
CA SER A 347 -4.89 -38.04 26.29
C SER A 347 -4.82 -36.60 26.81
N ALA A 348 -5.84 -36.13 27.51
CA ALA A 348 -5.81 -34.86 28.22
C ALA A 348 -5.18 -35.04 29.62
N GLY A 349 -3.85 -35.02 29.65
CA GLY A 349 -3.05 -35.14 30.88
C GLY A 349 -1.70 -34.42 30.78
N ALA A 350 -1.67 -33.21 30.19
CA ALA A 350 -0.52 -32.31 30.28
C ALA A 350 -0.96 -30.89 29.92
N ALA A 351 -1.52 -30.18 30.91
CA ALA A 351 -1.80 -28.76 30.79
C ALA A 351 -0.47 -27.99 30.77
N VAL A 352 -0.16 -27.32 29.65
CA VAL A 352 0.91 -26.33 29.57
C VAL A 352 0.41 -25.06 30.24
N SER A 353 0.79 -24.87 31.49
CA SER A 353 0.65 -23.64 32.25
C SER A 353 1.47 -22.54 31.58
N GLY A 354 0.81 -21.55 30.97
CA GLY A 354 1.46 -20.31 30.60
C GLY A 354 1.93 -19.56 31.86
N PRO A 355 3.01 -18.76 31.79
CA PRO A 355 3.52 -18.05 32.95
C PRO A 355 2.45 -17.10 33.51
N ALA A 356 2.18 -17.26 34.81
CA ALA A 356 1.28 -16.41 35.56
C ALA A 356 1.79 -14.96 35.47
N LEU A 357 0.96 -14.05 34.94
CA LEU A 357 1.23 -12.63 35.02
C LEU A 357 1.30 -12.23 36.50
N ALA A 358 2.33 -11.43 36.84
CA ALA A 358 2.50 -10.92 38.17
C ALA A 358 1.30 -10.03 38.57
N PRO A 359 0.75 -10.20 39.79
CA PRO A 359 -0.32 -9.35 40.29
C PRO A 359 0.20 -7.90 40.45
N GLY A 360 -0.26 -6.99 39.59
CA GLY A 360 0.07 -5.57 39.65
C GLY A 360 0.45 -4.89 38.33
N GLU A 361 0.61 -5.64 37.24
CA GLU A 361 0.97 -5.04 35.95
C GLU A 361 -0.26 -4.40 35.27
N LEU A 362 -0.50 -3.13 35.60
CA LEU A 362 -1.43 -2.23 34.90
C LEU A 362 -0.99 -2.10 33.43
N ARG A 363 -1.68 -2.82 32.53
CA ARG A 363 -1.55 -2.61 31.08
C ARG A 363 -1.85 -1.15 30.76
N ARG A 364 -0.80 -0.38 30.43
CA ARG A 364 -0.97 0.94 29.82
C ARG A 364 -1.85 0.77 28.58
N PRO A 365 -2.91 1.59 28.40
CA PRO A 365 -3.71 1.56 27.20
C PRO A 365 -2.78 1.83 26.01
N LYS A 366 -2.70 0.85 25.11
CA LYS A 366 -1.92 0.91 23.89
C LYS A 366 -2.44 2.10 23.07
N GLN A 367 -1.67 3.17 22.95
CA GLN A 367 -2.06 4.30 22.10
C GLN A 367 -2.25 3.77 20.67
N PRO A 368 -3.43 3.99 20.06
CA PRO A 368 -3.83 3.23 18.87
C PRO A 368 -3.12 3.64 17.58
N ASN A 369 -2.23 4.64 17.58
CA ASN A 369 -1.40 4.95 16.43
C ASN A 369 -0.07 5.58 16.90
N PRO A 370 1.07 4.87 16.82
CA PRO A 370 2.35 5.56 16.89
C PRO A 370 2.42 6.55 15.72
N SER A 371 3.09 7.68 15.91
CA SER A 371 3.52 8.51 14.78
C SER A 371 4.29 7.63 13.78
N LEU A 372 4.50 8.11 12.55
CA LEU A 372 5.21 7.36 11.51
C LEU A 372 6.66 6.97 11.89
N ALA A 373 7.15 7.39 13.06
CA ALA A 373 8.35 6.89 13.72
C ALA A 373 7.96 6.06 14.96
N THR A 374 8.65 4.94 15.18
CA THR A 374 8.54 4.17 16.42
C THR A 374 8.74 5.12 17.63
N PRO A 375 7.89 5.08 18.66
CA PRO A 375 8.09 5.92 19.86
C PRO A 375 9.49 5.66 20.45
N GLY A 376 10.38 6.65 20.34
CA GLY A 376 11.79 6.55 20.74
C GLY A 376 12.82 6.80 19.63
N ASP A 377 12.41 6.81 18.35
CA ASP A 377 13.31 7.05 17.21
C ASP A 377 13.27 8.49 16.67
N GLU A 378 12.63 9.43 17.37
CA GLU A 378 12.64 10.81 16.93
C GLU A 378 14.05 11.41 17.12
N PRO A 379 14.69 11.91 16.05
CA PRO A 379 16.01 12.50 16.17
C PRO A 379 15.95 13.71 17.10
N ASP A 380 16.91 13.78 18.02
CA ASP A 380 17.04 14.92 18.93
C ASP A 380 17.15 16.24 18.14
N LEU A 381 16.60 17.30 18.69
CA LEU A 381 16.63 18.63 18.09
C LEU A 381 18.07 19.09 17.80
N ASP A 382 19.02 18.67 18.64
CA ASP A 382 20.45 18.91 18.41
C ASP A 382 20.95 18.23 17.13
N VAL A 383 20.56 16.97 16.91
CA VAL A 383 20.91 16.22 15.69
C VAL A 383 20.28 16.86 14.46
N LEU A 384 19.03 17.34 14.57
CA LEU A 384 18.37 18.06 13.48
C LEU A 384 19.07 19.40 13.18
N THR A 385 19.47 20.14 14.23
CA THR A 385 20.17 21.42 14.08
C THR A 385 21.54 21.21 13.42
N ASP A 386 22.27 20.17 13.82
CA ASP A 386 23.54 19.80 13.20
C ASP A 386 23.37 19.39 11.75
N ALA A 387 22.38 18.55 11.44
CA ALA A 387 22.07 18.16 10.07
C ALA A 387 21.75 19.37 9.18
N PHE A 388 20.96 20.32 9.69
CA PHE A 388 20.66 21.58 9.00
C PHE A 388 21.93 22.38 8.70
N LEU A 389 22.78 22.59 9.72
CA LEU A 389 23.99 23.41 9.58
C LEU A 389 25.02 22.76 8.64
N ILE A 390 25.21 21.44 8.74
CA ILE A 390 26.08 20.66 7.85
C ILE A 390 25.60 20.80 6.39
N VAL A 391 24.31 20.58 6.13
CA VAL A 391 23.77 20.68 4.76
C VAL A 391 23.80 22.12 4.24
N SER A 392 23.72 23.12 5.12
CA SER A 392 23.86 24.53 4.74
C SER A 392 25.30 24.95 4.40
N GLY A 393 26.30 24.09 4.65
CA GLY A 393 27.72 24.40 4.42
C GLY A 393 28.33 25.33 5.47
N LYS A 394 27.62 25.59 6.58
CA LYS A 394 28.19 26.25 7.75
C LYS A 394 28.84 25.20 8.64
N ASP A 395 30.12 24.91 8.35
CA ASP A 395 30.95 24.12 9.24
C ASP A 395 30.94 24.73 10.64
N THR A 396 30.47 23.96 11.62
CA THR A 396 30.38 24.42 13.01
C THR A 396 31.74 24.47 13.70
N GLY A 397 32.84 24.10 13.04
CA GLY A 397 34.21 24.09 13.60
C GLY A 397 34.42 23.10 14.77
N ALA A 398 33.34 22.62 15.38
CA ALA A 398 33.31 21.50 16.29
C ALA A 398 33.35 20.23 15.46
N ALA A 399 34.46 19.48 15.55
CA ALA A 399 34.54 18.13 15.01
C ALA A 399 33.27 17.35 15.42
N PRO A 400 32.60 16.65 14.49
CA PRO A 400 31.36 15.97 14.79
C PRO A 400 31.59 15.04 15.98
N VAL A 401 30.85 15.25 17.06
CA VAL A 401 30.92 14.43 18.27
C VAL A 401 30.48 13.01 17.88
N GLY A 402 31.46 12.16 17.57
CA GLY A 402 31.45 10.72 17.83
C GLY A 402 30.38 9.83 17.18
N ARG A 403 29.52 10.30 16.26
CA ARG A 403 28.59 9.43 15.52
C ARG A 403 28.87 9.47 14.03
N ARG A 404 29.73 8.55 13.57
CA ARG A 404 29.63 8.09 12.18
C ARG A 404 28.23 7.49 12.01
N LEU A 405 27.44 8.01 11.06
CA LEU A 405 26.17 7.42 10.64
C LEU A 405 26.42 5.95 10.25
N GLY A 406 26.14 5.01 11.17
CA GLY A 406 26.34 3.56 10.98
C GLY A 406 27.09 2.80 12.09
N ALA A 407 27.64 3.46 13.13
CA ALA A 407 28.31 2.74 14.22
C ALA A 407 27.30 2.10 15.20
N ALA A 408 27.40 0.78 15.40
CA ALA A 408 26.54 0.01 16.29
C ALA A 408 26.73 0.45 17.76
N SER A 409 25.62 0.45 18.51
CA SER A 409 25.50 1.04 19.86
C SER A 409 26.23 0.29 21.00
N ALA A 410 27.22 -0.55 20.69
CA ALA A 410 27.83 -1.48 21.66
C ALA A 410 29.12 -0.98 22.34
N ASP A 411 29.71 0.13 21.90
CA ASP A 411 31.08 0.54 22.32
C ASP A 411 31.12 1.69 23.35
N LEU A 412 30.17 1.71 24.29
CA LEU A 412 30.16 2.67 25.41
C LEU A 412 30.34 1.98 26.76
N THR A 413 31.52 1.40 26.96
CA THR A 413 32.14 1.30 28.30
C THR A 413 33.60 1.71 28.16
N GLY A 414 33.88 2.97 28.48
CA GLY A 414 35.23 3.48 28.57
C GLY A 414 35.86 3.10 29.91
N ASP A 415 37.07 2.57 29.83
CA ASP A 415 38.11 2.75 30.85
C ASP A 415 39.42 3.04 30.10
N ALA A 416 40.10 4.10 30.54
CA ALA A 416 41.43 4.51 30.09
C ALA A 416 42.35 4.57 31.34
N PRO A 417 43.65 4.88 31.21
CA PRO A 417 44.70 4.14 30.51
C PRO A 417 45.89 3.85 31.47
N ILE A 418 46.74 2.84 31.17
CA ILE A 418 48.08 2.73 31.78
C ILE A 418 49.14 2.43 30.70
N THR A 419 50.26 3.13 30.88
CA THR A 419 51.46 3.37 30.08
C THR A 419 52.38 2.17 29.79
N ALA A 420 52.84 2.08 28.51
CA ALA A 420 54.19 1.74 27.97
C ALA A 420 54.92 0.42 28.38
N PRO A 421 56.03 -0.03 27.73
CA PRO A 421 56.75 0.45 26.53
C PRO A 421 57.18 -0.64 25.48
N VAL A 422 57.59 -0.15 24.30
CA VAL A 422 58.66 -0.60 23.37
C VAL A 422 59.07 -2.09 23.31
N ALA A 423 58.90 -2.69 22.12
CA ALA A 423 59.86 -3.65 21.56
C ALA A 423 59.83 -3.68 20.01
N SER A 424 61.02 -3.66 19.44
CA SER A 424 61.40 -3.80 18.03
C SER A 424 61.07 -5.19 17.45
N ILE A 425 60.80 -5.30 16.14
CA ILE A 425 61.45 -6.24 15.19
C ILE A 425 60.90 -6.06 13.74
N ALA A 426 61.86 -6.21 12.83
CA ALA A 426 61.97 -6.16 11.36
C ALA A 426 60.90 -6.85 10.44
N PRO A 427 61.00 -6.68 9.10
CA PRO A 427 59.91 -6.80 8.12
C PRO A 427 59.95 -8.08 7.27
N ILE A 428 58.79 -8.59 6.81
CA ILE A 428 58.65 -9.65 5.78
C ILE A 428 57.30 -9.42 5.06
N ALA A 429 57.33 -8.89 3.83
CA ALA A 429 57.17 -9.57 2.54
C ALA A 429 55.72 -9.92 2.12
N SER A 430 55.32 -9.27 1.02
CA SER A 430 54.77 -9.82 -0.23
C SER A 430 53.95 -11.12 -0.19
N SER A 431 52.73 -11.08 -0.73
CA SER A 431 52.33 -11.99 -1.85
C SER A 431 50.92 -11.70 -2.41
N SER A 432 50.86 -11.70 -3.77
CA SER A 432 49.79 -12.16 -4.69
C SER A 432 48.31 -11.88 -4.36
N PHE A 433 47.49 -11.21 -5.17
CA PHE A 433 47.30 -11.20 -6.63
C PHE A 433 47.29 -12.60 -7.29
N VAL A 434 46.09 -13.15 -7.47
CA VAL A 434 45.79 -14.21 -8.45
C VAL A 434 44.55 -13.78 -9.22
N SER A 435 44.75 -13.59 -10.52
CA SER A 435 43.74 -13.54 -11.57
C SER A 435 43.75 -14.86 -12.33
N ALA A 436 42.62 -15.11 -13.01
CA ALA A 436 42.46 -15.97 -14.18
C ALA A 436 42.52 -17.48 -13.86
N ASP A 437 41.88 -18.39 -14.58
CA ASP A 437 41.07 -18.35 -15.80
C ASP A 437 40.43 -19.75 -15.96
N GLU A 438 39.75 -19.96 -17.08
CA GLU A 438 39.52 -21.25 -17.76
C GLU A 438 38.21 -22.04 -17.54
N LEU A 439 37.37 -21.91 -18.57
CA LEU A 439 36.93 -22.95 -19.53
C LEU A 439 35.98 -24.08 -19.09
N GLY A 440 34.92 -24.23 -19.88
CA GLY A 440 34.24 -25.51 -20.03
C GLY A 440 32.87 -25.47 -20.70
N ALA A 441 32.81 -25.16 -22.00
CA ALA A 441 31.75 -25.70 -22.86
C ALA A 441 32.12 -27.16 -23.21
N PRO A 442 31.14 -28.04 -23.55
CA PRO A 442 30.89 -28.22 -24.99
C PRO A 442 29.42 -28.54 -25.37
N ALA A 443 29.26 -28.68 -26.68
CA ALA A 443 28.07 -28.60 -27.51
C ALA A 443 27.24 -29.90 -27.69
N SER A 444 26.04 -29.66 -28.26
CA SER A 444 25.38 -30.37 -29.38
C SER A 444 24.65 -31.72 -29.19
N ASN A 445 23.36 -31.72 -29.61
CA ASN A 445 22.72 -32.62 -30.60
C ASN A 445 21.23 -32.17 -30.70
N VAL A 446 20.63 -31.71 -31.81
CA VAL A 446 20.44 -32.21 -33.19
C VAL A 446 19.63 -33.50 -33.31
N ARG A 447 18.33 -33.36 -33.63
CA ARG A 447 17.51 -34.15 -34.61
C ARG A 447 16.07 -33.61 -34.60
N ASN A 448 15.53 -32.96 -35.64
CA ASN A 448 15.06 -33.40 -36.97
C ASN A 448 13.74 -34.20 -37.01
N GLY A 449 12.78 -33.63 -37.77
CA GLY A 449 11.71 -34.29 -38.54
C GLY A 449 10.30 -34.19 -37.94
N THR A 450 9.21 -33.95 -38.67
CA THR A 450 8.93 -33.81 -40.12
C THR A 450 7.44 -33.45 -40.27
N ASP A 451 7.13 -32.53 -41.19
CA ASP A 451 6.02 -32.47 -42.16
C ASP A 451 4.62 -33.07 -41.86
N ALA A 452 3.57 -32.23 -42.03
CA ALA A 452 2.48 -32.48 -42.99
C ALA A 452 1.56 -31.23 -43.19
N PRO A 453 1.05 -30.96 -44.42
CA PRO A 453 0.24 -29.78 -44.76
C PRO A 453 -1.24 -30.10 -45.10
N LEU A 454 -1.99 -29.03 -45.47
CA LEU A 454 -3.28 -28.95 -46.20
C LEU A 454 -4.59 -28.89 -45.41
N SER A 455 -5.36 -27.81 -45.58
CA SER A 455 -6.51 -27.81 -46.53
C SER A 455 -7.29 -26.49 -46.49
N ILE A 456 -7.31 -25.80 -47.63
CA ILE A 456 -8.19 -24.68 -47.95
C ILE A 456 -9.52 -25.26 -48.43
N ARG A 457 -10.65 -24.79 -47.88
CA ARG A 457 -11.97 -24.99 -48.51
C ARG A 457 -12.77 -23.68 -48.54
N HIS A 458 -12.86 -23.13 -49.75
CA HIS A 458 -13.96 -22.28 -50.19
C HIS A 458 -15.28 -23.04 -50.04
N LEU A 459 -16.34 -22.35 -49.62
CA LEU A 459 -17.70 -22.55 -50.13
C LEU A 459 -18.46 -21.22 -50.08
N ARG A 460 -18.75 -20.70 -51.28
CA ARG A 460 -19.88 -19.83 -51.56
C ARG A 460 -21.15 -20.70 -51.64
N SER A 461 -22.23 -20.23 -51.05
CA SER A 461 -23.57 -20.24 -51.64
C SER A 461 -24.37 -19.13 -50.97
#